data_AF-A0A2V8E7L3-F1
#
_entry.id   AF-A0A2V8E7L3-F1
#
_cell.length_a   1.000
_cell.length_b   1.000
_cell.length_c   1.000
_cell.angle_alpha   90.00
_cell.angle_beta   90.00
_cell.angle_gamma   90.00
#
_symmetry.space_group_name_H-M   'P 1'
#
loop_
_entity.id
_entity.type
_entity.pdbx_description
1 polymer ?
#
loop_
_entity_poly.entity_id
_entity_poly.type
_entity_poly.pdbx_seq_one_letter_code
_entity_poly.pdbx_strand_id
1 'polypeptide(L)'
;MCGTARSGTCGERHSVLGIRGASAELARRLVAQALVVEDRRERWRRVGDRICRQVPASPGVYILQDERRCPLYVGKTVNLRRRLRTHFTDRRWCALKPELARVCRAEWEEVGSELEALMREATLIHELQPVVNVQMGRPRLETRAIPRSLIRDSILILPSLQRDSAVLVGARTDGGSMMQRTRRRDGDLAVHAGLLWRFFQATVGEGSESGRQPFAPLVFSWLAGRGAQTTRLDPHDARSETELCVRLDTLLQDTHLFSDRLILQSK
;
A
#
# COMPACT_ATOMS: atom_id res chain seq x y z
N MET A 1 9.85 73.36 45.13
CA MET A 1 8.82 72.95 44.15
C MET A 1 9.05 71.49 43.80
N CYS A 2 7.96 70.73 43.85
CA CYS A 2 7.88 69.30 43.59
C CYS A 2 8.22 69.00 42.11
N GLY A 3 9.12 68.05 41.86
CA GLY A 3 9.44 67.53 40.53
C GLY A 3 9.56 66.02 40.62
N THR A 4 8.45 65.35 40.32
CA THR A 4 8.20 63.92 40.46
C THR A 4 9.18 63.06 39.64
N ALA A 5 9.83 62.12 40.32
CA ALA A 5 10.51 61.00 39.70
C ALA A 5 9.51 60.16 38.91
N ARG A 6 9.62 60.16 37.57
CA ARG A 6 8.93 59.17 36.74
C ARG A 6 9.58 57.82 36.98
N SER A 7 8.94 57.01 37.82
CA SER A 7 9.14 55.57 37.91
C SER A 7 8.91 54.96 36.53
N GLY A 8 10.00 54.69 35.81
CA GLY A 8 9.97 53.84 34.64
C GLY A 8 9.61 52.43 35.10
N THR A 9 8.33 52.07 35.06
CA THR A 9 7.95 50.66 35.02
C THR A 9 8.40 50.13 33.68
N CYS A 10 9.63 49.63 33.63
CA CYS A 10 10.07 48.70 32.59
C CYS A 10 9.18 47.47 32.75
N GLY A 11 8.00 47.51 32.13
CA GLY A 11 7.16 46.34 31.94
C GLY A 11 7.98 45.39 31.08
N GLU A 12 8.65 44.46 31.74
CA GLU A 12 9.35 43.34 31.16
C GLU A 12 8.39 42.67 30.16
N ARG A 13 8.56 43.00 28.87
CA ARG A 13 7.76 42.42 27.80
C ARG A 13 8.28 41.00 27.59
N HIS A 14 7.86 40.09 28.45
CA HIS A 14 8.18 38.67 28.31
C HIS A 14 7.66 38.21 26.95
N SER A 15 8.58 37.75 26.11
CA SER A 15 8.26 37.08 24.86
C SER A 15 8.29 35.58 25.12
N VAL A 16 7.23 34.89 24.73
CA VAL A 16 7.15 33.43 24.88
C VAL A 16 6.85 32.85 23.51
N LEU A 17 7.78 32.03 23.01
CA LEU A 17 7.71 31.45 21.66
C LEU A 17 7.47 32.51 20.56
N GLY A 18 8.08 33.70 20.71
CA GLY A 18 7.97 34.80 19.75
C GLY A 18 6.76 35.72 19.94
N ILE A 19 5.81 35.40 20.83
CA ILE A 19 4.63 36.24 21.12
C ILE A 19 5.00 37.25 22.21
N ARG A 20 4.97 38.55 21.89
CA ARG A 20 5.26 39.63 22.85
C ARG A 20 4.02 39.94 23.70
N GLY A 21 4.18 40.07 25.01
CA GLY A 21 3.12 40.53 25.91
C GLY A 21 2.07 39.45 26.24
N ALA A 22 2.41 38.17 26.09
CA ALA A 22 1.54 37.08 26.53
C ALA A 22 1.38 37.08 28.05
N SER A 23 0.17 36.83 28.56
CA SER A 23 -0.04 36.64 29.99
C SER A 23 0.75 35.43 30.51
N ALA A 24 1.16 35.44 31.78
CA ALA A 24 1.91 34.33 32.37
C ALA A 24 1.16 32.98 32.26
N GLU A 25 -0.17 33.00 32.28
CA GLU A 25 -1.00 31.82 32.08
C GLU A 25 -0.96 31.30 30.63
N LEU A 26 -1.12 32.20 29.65
CA LEU A 26 -1.03 31.84 28.23
C LEU A 26 0.37 31.32 27.88
N ALA A 27 1.41 31.96 28.40
CA ALA A 27 2.80 31.52 28.28
C ALA A 27 3.00 30.09 28.78
N ARG A 28 2.55 29.78 30.01
CA ARG A 28 2.63 28.42 30.57
C ARG A 28 1.91 27.40 29.71
N ARG A 29 0.70 27.73 29.21
CA ARG A 29 -0.08 26.83 28.36
C ARG A 29 0.61 26.55 27.02
N LEU A 30 1.16 27.57 26.37
CA LEU A 30 1.89 27.42 25.12
C LEU A 30 3.16 26.61 25.28
N VAL A 31 3.93 26.84 26.35
CA VAL A 31 5.11 26.03 26.69
C VAL A 31 4.72 24.57 26.93
N ALA A 32 3.68 24.31 27.71
CA ALA A 32 3.20 22.96 27.96
C ALA A 32 2.77 22.25 26.66
N GLN A 33 2.07 22.94 25.75
CA GLN A 33 1.70 22.41 24.44
C GLN A 33 2.93 22.11 23.57
N ALA A 34 3.91 23.01 23.55
CA ALA A 34 5.15 22.80 22.80
C ALA A 34 5.92 21.56 23.30
N LEU A 35 6.04 21.38 24.62
CA LEU A 35 6.67 20.20 25.22
C LEU A 35 5.95 18.90 24.81
N VAL A 36 4.61 18.89 24.82
CA VAL A 36 3.83 17.72 24.37
C VAL A 36 4.06 17.42 22.89
N VAL A 37 4.16 18.45 22.04
CA VAL A 37 4.44 18.26 20.60
C VAL A 37 5.85 17.69 20.38
N GLU A 38 6.85 18.20 21.10
CA GLU A 38 8.24 17.70 21.00
C GLU A 38 8.36 16.27 21.53
N ASP A 39 7.75 15.91 22.66
CA ASP A 39 7.75 14.53 23.16
C ASP A 39 7.11 13.55 22.14
N ARG A 40 5.97 13.94 21.57
CA ARG A 40 5.32 13.14 20.51
C ARG A 40 6.22 12.99 19.28
N ARG A 41 6.94 14.04 18.90
CA ARG A 41 7.88 14.02 17.77
C ARG A 41 9.06 13.10 18.05
N GLU A 42 9.64 13.16 19.25
CA GLU A 42 10.72 12.28 19.67
C GLU A 42 10.27 10.82 19.73
N ARG A 43 9.06 10.56 20.23
CA ARG A 43 8.46 9.23 20.21
C ARG A 43 8.28 8.73 18.77
N TRP A 44 7.77 9.56 17.86
CA TRP A 44 7.63 9.24 16.44
C TRP A 44 8.96 8.86 15.80
N ARG A 45 10.03 9.62 16.05
CA ARG A 45 11.39 9.29 15.60
C ARG A 45 11.86 7.94 16.15
N ARG A 46 11.76 7.72 17.46
CA ARG A 46 12.19 6.47 18.12
C ARG A 46 11.46 5.25 17.56
N VAL A 47 10.15 5.37 17.35
CA VAL A 47 9.33 4.32 16.71
C VAL A 47 9.80 4.07 15.29
N GLY A 48 10.03 5.14 14.52
CA GLY A 48 10.53 5.08 13.15
C GLY A 48 11.87 4.37 13.04
N ASP A 49 12.83 4.71 13.89
CA ASP A 49 14.15 4.09 13.91
C ASP A 49 14.07 2.59 14.22
N ARG A 50 13.25 2.21 15.19
CA ARG A 50 13.02 0.79 15.54
C ARG A 50 12.44 0.02 14.36
N ILE A 51 11.40 0.55 13.72
CA ILE A 51 10.73 -0.08 12.57
C ILE A 51 11.70 -0.18 11.38
N CYS A 52 12.41 0.90 11.07
CA CYS A 52 13.29 0.97 9.89
C CYS A 52 14.51 0.03 9.97
N ARG A 53 14.92 -0.39 11.18
CA ARG A 53 15.98 -1.39 11.37
C ARG A 53 15.57 -2.80 10.97
N GLN A 54 14.29 -3.13 11.05
CA GLN A 54 13.77 -4.49 10.83
C GLN A 54 13.21 -4.68 9.42
N VAL A 55 12.71 -3.61 8.81
CA VAL A 55 12.03 -3.69 7.53
C VAL A 55 12.99 -4.02 6.37
N PRO A 56 12.62 -4.96 5.47
CA PRO A 56 13.42 -5.32 4.30
C PRO A 56 13.38 -4.22 3.21
N ALA A 57 14.34 -4.29 2.29
CA ALA A 57 14.44 -3.38 1.15
C ALA A 57 13.81 -3.99 -0.10
N SER A 58 12.58 -4.49 0.02
CA SER A 58 11.82 -5.19 -1.02
C SER A 58 10.47 -4.51 -1.28
N PRO A 59 9.80 -4.83 -2.40
CA PRO A 59 8.41 -4.44 -2.62
C PRO A 59 7.49 -5.06 -1.57
N GLY A 60 6.42 -4.37 -1.23
CA GLY A 60 5.46 -4.87 -0.25
C GLY A 60 4.35 -3.90 0.11
N VAL A 61 3.51 -4.37 1.01
CA VAL A 61 2.49 -3.59 1.71
C VAL A 61 2.84 -3.51 3.19
N TYR A 62 2.46 -2.42 3.83
CA TYR A 62 2.67 -2.23 5.27
C TYR A 62 1.44 -1.64 5.93
N ILE A 63 1.29 -1.95 7.22
CA ILE A 63 0.21 -1.50 8.09
C ILE A 63 0.85 -0.78 9.27
N LEU A 64 0.57 0.50 9.44
CA LEU A 64 0.93 1.27 10.63
C LEU A 64 -0.20 1.15 11.66
N GLN A 65 0.13 0.75 12.89
CA GLN A 65 -0.85 0.52 13.95
C GLN A 65 -0.47 1.24 15.24
N ASP A 66 -1.47 1.49 16.07
CA ASP A 66 -1.28 1.97 17.43
C ASP A 66 -1.01 0.82 18.43
N GLU A 67 -0.91 1.19 19.71
CA GLU A 67 -0.62 0.25 20.82
C GLU A 67 -1.71 -0.80 21.00
N ARG A 68 -2.95 -0.52 20.59
CA ARG A 68 -4.09 -1.44 20.65
C ARG A 68 -4.20 -2.30 19.39
N ARG A 69 -3.20 -2.27 18.50
CA ARG A 69 -3.20 -2.92 17.18
C ARG A 69 -4.29 -2.39 16.23
N CYS A 70 -4.80 -1.18 16.47
CA CYS A 70 -5.76 -0.56 15.56
C CYS A 70 -5.03 -0.15 14.25
N PRO A 71 -5.52 -0.56 13.06
CA PRO A 71 -4.92 -0.17 11.79
C PRO A 71 -5.15 1.32 11.55
N LEU A 72 -4.08 2.10 11.59
CA LEU A 72 -4.14 3.53 11.33
C LEU A 72 -3.95 3.83 9.85
N TYR A 73 -3.00 3.17 9.20
CA TYR A 73 -2.71 3.41 7.79
C TYR A 73 -2.16 2.16 7.10
N VAL A 74 -2.61 1.92 5.88
CA VAL A 74 -2.09 0.89 4.98
C VAL A 74 -1.49 1.59 3.76
N GLY A 75 -0.31 1.12 3.32
CA GLY A 75 0.29 1.60 2.08
C GLY A 75 1.09 0.53 1.35
N LYS A 76 1.23 0.69 0.04
CA LYS A 76 2.12 -0.11 -0.81
C LYS A 76 3.43 0.61 -1.16
N THR A 77 4.43 -0.15 -1.56
CA THR A 77 5.68 0.40 -2.12
C THR A 77 6.50 -0.65 -2.86
N VAL A 78 7.39 -0.18 -3.75
CA VAL A 78 8.46 -0.99 -4.35
C VAL A 78 9.67 -1.16 -3.42
N ASN A 79 9.76 -0.39 -2.34
CA ASN A 79 10.83 -0.50 -1.35
C ASN A 79 10.33 -0.12 0.05
N LEU A 80 10.00 -1.13 0.84
CA LEU A 80 9.45 -1.02 2.20
C LEU A 80 10.32 -0.13 3.09
N ARG A 81 11.63 -0.40 3.15
CA ARG A 81 12.58 0.40 3.93
C ARG A 81 12.60 1.87 3.57
N ARG A 82 12.73 2.20 2.28
CA ARG A 82 12.76 3.60 1.82
C ARG A 82 11.44 4.30 2.13
N ARG A 83 10.30 3.63 1.93
CA ARG A 83 8.98 4.23 2.17
C ARG A 83 8.71 4.47 3.64
N LEU A 84 8.96 3.49 4.51
CA LEU A 84 8.79 3.65 5.95
C LEU A 84 9.71 4.73 6.49
N ARG A 85 11.00 4.74 6.10
CA ARG A 85 11.92 5.81 6.50
C ARG A 85 11.38 7.19 6.15
N THR A 86 10.77 7.31 4.96
CA THR A 86 10.19 8.59 4.50
C THR A 86 9.06 9.07 5.40
N HIS A 87 8.16 8.18 5.86
CA HIS A 87 7.10 8.55 6.82
C HIS A 87 7.66 9.13 8.11
N PHE A 88 8.73 8.52 8.63
CA PHE A 88 9.34 8.93 9.89
C PHE A 88 10.36 10.08 9.77
N THR A 89 10.48 10.73 8.61
CA THR A 89 11.33 11.93 8.48
C THR A 89 10.73 13.14 9.18
N ASP A 90 11.60 13.97 9.76
CA ASP A 90 11.20 15.20 10.45
C ASP A 90 10.37 16.14 9.60
N ARG A 91 10.75 16.31 8.33
CA ARG A 91 10.03 17.19 7.41
C ARG A 91 8.57 16.80 7.25
N ARG A 92 8.23 15.51 7.44
CA ARG A 92 6.84 15.04 7.36
C ARG A 92 6.05 15.19 8.65
N TRP A 93 6.71 15.39 9.79
CA TRP A 93 6.04 15.57 11.08
C TRP A 93 5.02 16.71 11.04
N CYS A 94 5.39 17.87 10.50
CA CYS A 94 4.52 19.05 10.47
C CYS A 94 3.25 18.86 9.60
N ALA A 95 3.28 17.93 8.64
CA ALA A 95 2.14 17.60 7.78
C ALA A 95 1.48 16.26 8.14
N LEU A 96 1.90 15.65 9.26
CA LEU A 96 1.39 14.36 9.70
C LEU A 96 -0.05 14.51 10.18
N LYS A 97 -0.94 13.61 9.75
CA LYS A 97 -2.30 13.56 10.32
C LYS A 97 -2.21 13.22 11.82
N PRO A 98 -2.97 13.91 12.70
CA PRO A 98 -2.87 13.72 14.15
C PRO A 98 -2.99 12.28 14.63
N GLU A 99 -3.82 11.47 13.96
CA GLU A 99 -4.06 10.06 14.28
C GLU A 99 -2.79 9.23 14.09
N LEU A 100 -1.96 9.56 13.10
CA LEU A 100 -0.70 8.85 12.85
C LEU A 100 0.32 9.10 13.95
N ALA A 101 0.26 10.19 14.70
CA ALA A 101 1.17 10.40 15.83
C ALA A 101 1.06 9.30 16.92
N ARG A 102 0.01 8.46 16.87
CA ARG A 102 -0.21 7.32 17.76
C ARG A 102 0.47 6.02 17.30
N VAL A 103 1.04 5.98 16.09
CA VAL A 103 1.71 4.78 15.58
C VAL A 103 2.82 4.39 16.53
N CYS A 104 2.83 3.11 16.92
CA CYS A 104 3.90 2.53 17.71
C CYS A 104 4.53 1.31 17.04
N ARG A 105 3.90 0.77 15.99
CA ARG A 105 4.33 -0.46 15.31
C ARG A 105 3.99 -0.42 13.82
N ALA A 106 4.69 -1.24 13.07
CA ALA A 106 4.36 -1.54 11.69
C ALA A 106 4.38 -3.05 11.47
N GLU A 107 3.45 -3.53 10.66
CA GLU A 107 3.48 -4.86 10.05
C GLU A 107 3.73 -4.70 8.56
N TRP A 108 4.30 -5.70 7.90
CA TRP A 108 4.51 -5.69 6.46
C TRP A 108 4.42 -7.09 5.87
N GLU A 109 4.01 -7.12 4.60
CA GLU A 109 3.98 -8.31 3.74
C GLU A 109 4.84 -7.96 2.51
N GLU A 110 5.94 -8.68 2.33
CA GLU A 110 6.75 -8.57 1.12
C GLU A 110 6.00 -9.22 -0.05
N VAL A 111 6.12 -8.65 -1.25
CA VAL A 111 5.47 -9.14 -2.47
C VAL A 111 6.43 -9.17 -3.66
N GLY A 112 6.12 -9.99 -4.66
CA GLY A 112 7.00 -10.21 -5.81
C GLY A 112 6.88 -9.16 -6.91
N SER A 113 5.81 -8.36 -6.90
CA SER A 113 5.56 -7.36 -7.94
C SER A 113 4.78 -6.15 -7.44
N GLU A 114 4.88 -5.04 -8.17
CA GLU A 114 4.14 -3.82 -7.84
C GLU A 114 2.62 -3.98 -7.96
N LEU A 115 2.14 -4.80 -8.91
CA LEU A 115 0.72 -5.09 -9.06
C LEU A 115 0.19 -5.93 -7.90
N GLU A 116 0.95 -6.94 -7.47
CA GLU A 116 0.62 -7.69 -6.26
C GLU A 116 0.52 -6.76 -5.05
N ALA A 117 1.48 -5.85 -4.87
CA ALA A 117 1.43 -4.83 -3.81
C ALA A 117 0.17 -3.95 -3.90
N LEU A 118 -0.24 -3.56 -5.11
CA LEU A 118 -1.43 -2.75 -5.35
C LEU A 118 -2.72 -3.50 -4.98
N MET A 119 -2.84 -4.76 -5.37
CA MET A 119 -4.02 -5.57 -5.05
C MET A 119 -4.09 -5.92 -3.57
N ARG A 120 -2.95 -6.26 -2.93
CA ARG A 120 -2.88 -6.51 -1.49
C ARG A 120 -3.21 -5.26 -0.68
N GLU A 121 -2.73 -4.08 -1.07
CA GLU A 121 -3.08 -2.82 -0.42
C GLU A 121 -4.58 -2.55 -0.48
N ALA A 122 -5.19 -2.69 -1.66
CA ALA A 122 -6.63 -2.51 -1.83
C ALA A 122 -7.44 -3.48 -0.98
N THR A 123 -7.00 -4.74 -0.91
CA THR A 123 -7.58 -5.78 -0.04
C THR A 123 -7.53 -5.37 1.42
N LEU A 124 -6.34 -5.03 1.92
CA LEU A 124 -6.14 -4.67 3.33
C LEU A 124 -6.88 -3.38 3.70
N ILE A 125 -6.95 -2.39 2.81
CA ILE A 125 -7.76 -1.19 3.05
C ILE A 125 -9.24 -1.56 3.15
N HIS A 126 -9.74 -2.42 2.26
CA HIS A 126 -11.12 -2.87 2.28
C HIS A 126 -11.46 -3.63 3.57
N GLU A 127 -10.62 -4.58 3.96
CA GLU A 127 -10.81 -5.45 5.13
C GLU A 127 -10.63 -4.72 6.46
N LEU A 128 -9.60 -3.87 6.57
CA LEU A 128 -9.19 -3.27 7.84
C LEU A 128 -9.79 -1.89 8.10
N GLN A 129 -10.32 -1.22 7.07
CA GLN A 129 -10.84 0.14 7.12
C GLN A 129 -9.96 1.11 7.94
N PRO A 130 -8.67 1.31 7.57
CA PRO A 130 -7.73 2.03 8.43
C PRO A 130 -8.13 3.50 8.60
N VAL A 131 -7.97 4.02 9.82
CA VAL A 131 -8.48 5.35 10.24
C VAL A 131 -8.08 6.49 9.30
N VAL A 132 -6.82 6.49 8.81
CA VAL A 132 -6.25 7.60 8.04
C VAL A 132 -6.39 7.42 6.53
N ASN A 133 -6.54 6.17 6.05
CA ASN A 133 -6.75 5.92 4.63
C ASN A 133 -8.05 6.57 4.19
N VAL A 134 -8.02 7.21 3.03
CA VAL A 134 -9.26 7.66 2.39
C VAL A 134 -10.05 6.40 2.07
N GLN A 135 -11.22 6.26 2.69
CA GLN A 135 -12.14 5.18 2.41
C GLN A 135 -12.76 5.44 1.04
N MET A 136 -12.08 5.00 -0.01
CA MET A 136 -12.62 5.03 -1.35
C MET A 136 -13.51 3.81 -1.54
N GLY A 137 -14.66 4.03 -2.17
CA GLY A 137 -15.49 2.92 -2.64
C GLY A 137 -14.71 2.02 -3.61
N ARG A 138 -15.28 0.85 -3.91
CA ARG A 138 -14.69 -0.13 -4.84
C ARG A 138 -14.25 0.57 -6.13
N PRO A 139 -13.02 0.31 -6.61
CA PRO A 139 -12.53 0.97 -7.81
C PRO A 139 -13.46 0.62 -8.97
N ARG A 140 -13.84 1.63 -9.76
CA ARG A 140 -14.71 1.46 -10.93
C ARG A 140 -13.93 1.68 -12.21
N LEU A 141 -14.37 1.05 -13.30
CA LEU A 141 -13.76 1.21 -14.62
C LEU A 141 -14.06 2.60 -15.18
N GLU A 142 -15.30 3.06 -15.05
CA GLU A 142 -15.77 4.33 -15.62
C GLU A 142 -15.06 5.56 -15.05
N THR A 143 -14.47 5.47 -13.85
CA THR A 143 -13.75 6.58 -13.22
C THR A 143 -12.25 6.61 -13.55
N ARG A 144 -11.78 5.73 -14.42
CA ARG A 144 -10.35 5.59 -14.76
C ARG A 144 -10.11 5.78 -16.25
N ALA A 145 -9.06 6.52 -16.58
CA ALA A 145 -8.59 6.66 -17.95
C ALA A 145 -7.86 5.39 -18.42
N ILE A 146 -8.63 4.38 -18.82
CA ILE A 146 -8.11 3.10 -19.33
C ILE A 146 -8.45 2.98 -20.82
N PRO A 147 -7.46 2.76 -21.70
CA PRO A 147 -7.72 2.45 -23.11
C PRO A 147 -8.65 1.23 -23.25
N ARG A 148 -9.70 1.34 -24.06
CA ARG A 148 -10.68 0.24 -24.27
C ARG A 148 -10.02 -1.07 -24.72
N SER A 149 -8.92 -0.99 -25.48
CA SER A 149 -8.14 -2.15 -25.93
C SER A 149 -7.51 -2.98 -24.79
N LEU A 150 -7.41 -2.42 -23.58
CA LEU A 150 -6.88 -3.11 -22.41
C LEU A 150 -7.97 -3.69 -21.51
N ILE A 151 -9.24 -3.31 -21.70
CA ILE A 151 -10.37 -3.80 -20.92
C ILE A 151 -10.85 -5.11 -21.56
N ARG A 152 -10.16 -6.18 -21.23
CA ARG A 152 -10.48 -7.55 -21.66
C ARG A 152 -10.16 -8.54 -20.55
N ASP A 153 -10.87 -9.64 -20.52
CA ASP A 153 -10.57 -10.70 -19.57
C ASP A 153 -9.12 -11.14 -19.78
N SER A 154 -8.37 -11.27 -18.69
CA SER A 154 -6.94 -11.54 -18.79
C SER A 154 -6.42 -12.28 -17.57
N ILE A 155 -5.51 -13.21 -17.83
CA ILE A 155 -4.67 -13.84 -16.82
C ILE A 155 -3.29 -13.22 -16.93
N LEU A 156 -2.81 -12.61 -15.86
CA LEU A 156 -1.47 -12.06 -15.76
C LEU A 156 -0.59 -13.02 -14.97
N ILE A 157 0.63 -13.22 -15.46
CA ILE A 157 1.66 -14.00 -14.77
C ILE A 157 2.71 -13.01 -14.25
N LEU A 158 2.88 -13.00 -12.93
CA LEU A 158 3.74 -12.07 -12.21
C LEU A 158 4.84 -12.83 -11.46
N PRO A 159 6.01 -12.20 -11.26
CA PRO A 159 7.05 -12.75 -10.40
C PRO A 159 6.56 -12.88 -8.95
N SER A 160 7.04 -13.92 -8.26
CA SER A 160 6.85 -14.14 -6.83
C SER A 160 8.18 -13.93 -6.10
N LEU A 161 8.12 -13.60 -4.80
CA LEU A 161 9.31 -13.63 -3.94
C LEU A 161 9.89 -15.03 -3.77
N GLN A 162 9.03 -16.05 -3.81
CA GLN A 162 9.45 -17.44 -3.77
C GLN A 162 9.98 -17.81 -5.16
N ARG A 163 11.27 -18.16 -5.25
CA ARG A 163 11.99 -18.39 -6.52
C ARG A 163 11.30 -19.40 -7.45
N ASP A 164 10.70 -20.43 -6.87
CA ASP A 164 10.03 -21.51 -7.60
C ASP A 164 8.52 -21.28 -7.74
N SER A 165 8.05 -20.05 -7.60
CA SER A 165 6.64 -19.71 -7.68
C SER A 165 6.39 -18.52 -8.60
N ALA A 166 5.15 -18.41 -9.04
CA ALA A 166 4.62 -17.26 -9.75
C ALA A 166 3.29 -16.84 -9.09
N VAL A 167 2.90 -15.59 -9.32
CA VAL A 167 1.58 -15.10 -8.94
C VAL A 167 0.73 -15.00 -10.19
N LEU A 168 -0.41 -15.68 -10.17
CA LEU A 168 -1.43 -15.63 -11.21
C LEU A 168 -2.51 -14.64 -10.78
N VAL A 169 -2.79 -13.65 -11.63
CA VAL A 169 -3.85 -12.68 -11.41
C VAL A 169 -4.89 -12.81 -12.52
N GLY A 170 -6.12 -13.15 -12.15
CA GLY A 170 -7.26 -13.12 -13.06
C GLY A 170 -7.96 -11.77 -12.95
N ALA A 171 -8.26 -11.12 -14.08
CA ALA A 171 -9.03 -9.89 -14.14
C ALA A 171 -10.13 -10.01 -15.19
N ARG A 172 -11.38 -9.78 -14.78
CA ARG A 172 -12.58 -9.79 -15.61
C ARG A 172 -13.02 -8.36 -15.92
N THR A 173 -13.62 -8.20 -17.09
CA THR A 173 -14.19 -6.94 -17.57
C THR A 173 -15.38 -6.44 -16.74
N ASP A 174 -16.04 -7.32 -15.98
CA ASP A 174 -17.11 -6.96 -15.03
C ASP A 174 -16.59 -6.41 -13.69
N GLY A 175 -15.27 -6.28 -13.52
CA GLY A 175 -14.63 -5.79 -12.30
C GLY A 175 -14.12 -6.89 -11.36
N GLY A 176 -14.50 -8.14 -11.58
CA GLY A 176 -14.05 -9.29 -10.80
C GLY A 176 -12.56 -9.56 -10.97
N SER A 177 -11.87 -9.83 -9.87
CA SER A 177 -10.46 -10.22 -9.88
C SER A 177 -10.18 -11.31 -8.86
N MET A 178 -9.14 -12.08 -9.12
CA MET A 178 -8.58 -13.04 -8.18
C MET A 178 -7.06 -13.04 -8.28
N MET A 179 -6.41 -13.47 -7.20
CA MET A 179 -4.96 -13.58 -7.14
C MET A 179 -4.59 -14.86 -6.39
N GLN A 180 -3.74 -15.67 -6.99
CA GLN A 180 -3.27 -16.93 -6.41
C GLN A 180 -1.77 -17.10 -6.67
N ARG A 181 -1.07 -17.67 -5.70
CA ARG A 181 0.34 -18.03 -5.85
C ARG A 181 0.43 -19.52 -6.18
N THR A 182 1.13 -19.85 -7.25
CA THR A 182 1.34 -21.23 -7.67
C THR A 182 2.83 -21.53 -7.74
N ARG A 183 3.20 -22.77 -7.41
CA ARG A 183 4.53 -23.29 -7.70
C ARG A 183 4.67 -23.56 -9.20
N ARG A 184 5.88 -23.40 -9.73
CA ARG A 184 6.20 -23.50 -11.17
C ARG A 184 6.44 -24.94 -11.65
N ARG A 185 6.72 -25.88 -10.75
CA ARG A 185 7.13 -27.26 -11.07
C ARG A 185 6.38 -28.35 -10.30
N ASP A 186 5.34 -27.98 -9.55
CA ASP A 186 4.61 -28.89 -8.66
C ASP A 186 3.12 -29.01 -9.05
N GLY A 187 2.42 -29.99 -8.49
CA GLY A 187 1.03 -30.35 -8.81
C GLY A 187 -0.03 -29.30 -8.45
N ASP A 188 0.31 -28.22 -7.74
CA ASP A 188 -0.62 -27.15 -7.38
C ASP A 188 -1.20 -26.42 -8.61
N LEU A 189 -0.47 -26.44 -9.73
CA LEU A 189 -0.87 -25.72 -10.94
C LEU A 189 -2.22 -26.19 -11.48
N ALA A 190 -2.51 -27.49 -11.45
CA ALA A 190 -3.79 -28.02 -11.91
C ALA A 190 -4.95 -27.46 -11.07
N VAL A 191 -4.79 -27.42 -9.75
CA VAL A 191 -5.78 -26.84 -8.83
C VAL A 191 -6.00 -25.35 -9.12
N HIS A 192 -4.92 -24.58 -9.30
CA HIS A 192 -5.01 -23.16 -9.59
C HIS A 192 -5.57 -22.87 -10.99
N ALA A 193 -5.24 -23.68 -11.98
CA ALA A 193 -5.82 -23.61 -13.32
C ALA A 193 -7.32 -23.87 -13.28
N GLY A 194 -7.78 -24.86 -12.52
CA GLY A 194 -9.21 -25.11 -12.30
C GLY A 194 -9.93 -23.97 -11.58
N LEU A 195 -9.28 -23.33 -10.60
CA LEU A 195 -9.83 -22.13 -9.97
C LEU A 195 -9.96 -20.96 -10.95
N LEU A 196 -8.94 -20.72 -11.78
CA LEU A 196 -8.98 -19.70 -12.83
C LEU A 196 -10.05 -20.01 -13.88
N TRP A 197 -10.12 -21.26 -14.34
CA TRP A 197 -11.13 -21.71 -15.29
C TRP A 197 -12.54 -21.42 -14.76
N ARG A 198 -12.87 -21.90 -13.56
CA ARG A 198 -14.17 -21.60 -12.92
C ARG A 198 -14.40 -20.10 -12.73
N PHE A 199 -13.36 -19.34 -12.42
CA PHE A 199 -13.46 -17.90 -12.25
C PHE A 199 -13.85 -17.18 -13.54
N PHE A 200 -13.32 -17.57 -14.70
CA PHE A 200 -13.67 -16.95 -15.98
C PHE A 200 -14.96 -17.51 -16.60
N GLN A 201 -15.30 -18.77 -16.33
CA GLN A 201 -16.54 -19.37 -16.83
C GLN A 201 -17.79 -18.94 -16.05
N ALA A 202 -17.63 -18.51 -14.81
CA ALA A 202 -18.79 -18.15 -13.99
C ALA A 202 -19.50 -16.89 -14.50
N THR A 203 -20.83 -16.94 -14.54
CA THR A 203 -21.65 -15.78 -14.86
C THR A 203 -21.64 -14.76 -13.74
N VAL A 204 -21.96 -13.50 -14.08
CA VAL A 204 -22.10 -12.41 -13.10
C VAL A 204 -23.22 -12.78 -12.12
N GLY A 205 -22.88 -13.07 -10.87
CA GLY A 205 -23.84 -13.41 -9.82
C GLY A 205 -23.86 -14.89 -9.39
N GLU A 206 -23.23 -15.80 -10.14
CA GLU A 206 -23.10 -17.20 -9.73
C GLU A 206 -21.77 -17.43 -8.99
N GLY A 207 -21.89 -17.71 -7.69
CA GLY A 207 -20.82 -18.30 -6.86
C GLY A 207 -20.31 -17.43 -5.71
N SER A 208 -20.40 -18.00 -4.51
CA SER A 208 -19.65 -17.72 -3.26
C SER A 208 -18.66 -16.54 -3.31
N GLU A 209 -18.91 -15.52 -2.49
CA GLU A 209 -18.06 -14.34 -2.24
C GLU A 209 -16.60 -14.67 -1.83
N SER A 210 -16.30 -15.91 -1.47
CA SER A 210 -14.96 -16.34 -1.08
C SER A 210 -14.00 -16.31 -2.29
N GLY A 211 -13.17 -15.26 -2.37
CA GLY A 211 -12.01 -15.15 -3.26
C GLY A 211 -12.17 -14.22 -4.47
N ARG A 212 -13.38 -13.74 -4.77
CA ARG A 212 -13.60 -12.73 -5.83
C ARG A 212 -13.51 -11.33 -5.24
N GLN A 213 -12.48 -10.60 -5.64
CA GLN A 213 -12.30 -9.22 -5.24
C GLN A 213 -12.66 -8.27 -6.39
N PRO A 214 -13.33 -7.13 -6.13
CA PRO A 214 -13.78 -6.19 -7.16
C PRO A 214 -12.65 -5.22 -7.57
N PHE A 215 -11.44 -5.74 -7.78
CA PHE A 215 -10.23 -4.94 -7.99
C PHE A 215 -9.64 -5.04 -9.41
N ALA A 216 -10.33 -5.66 -10.36
CA ALA A 216 -9.90 -5.67 -11.76
C ALA A 216 -9.64 -4.27 -12.34
N PRO A 217 -10.39 -3.21 -11.97
CA PRO A 217 -10.08 -1.85 -12.45
C PRO A 217 -8.69 -1.36 -12.05
N LEU A 218 -8.12 -1.86 -10.94
CA LEU A 218 -6.72 -1.61 -10.57
C LEU A 218 -5.76 -2.33 -11.50
N VAL A 219 -6.06 -3.57 -11.87
CA VAL A 219 -5.27 -4.37 -12.82
C VAL A 219 -5.20 -3.66 -14.18
N PHE A 220 -6.35 -3.29 -14.74
CA PHE A 220 -6.41 -2.62 -16.04
C PHE A 220 -5.75 -1.23 -16.03
N SER A 221 -5.96 -0.46 -14.96
CA SER A 221 -5.27 0.82 -14.78
C SER A 221 -3.75 0.67 -14.68
N TRP A 222 -3.28 -0.39 -14.01
CA TRP A 222 -1.86 -0.69 -13.94
C TRP A 222 -1.30 -1.15 -15.29
N LEU A 223 -2.04 -1.98 -16.04
CA LEU A 223 -1.68 -2.39 -17.40
C LEU A 223 -1.52 -1.20 -18.36
N ALA A 224 -2.37 -0.18 -18.24
CA ALA A 224 -2.31 1.01 -19.09
C ALA A 224 -1.05 1.86 -18.88
N GLY A 225 -0.44 1.81 -17.70
CA GLY A 225 0.75 2.61 -17.38
C GLY A 225 2.04 1.79 -17.31
N ARG A 226 2.06 0.76 -16.47
CA ARG A 226 3.30 0.06 -16.05
C ARG A 226 3.33 -1.41 -16.46
N GLY A 227 2.21 -1.96 -16.92
CA GLY A 227 2.10 -3.39 -17.26
C GLY A 227 2.38 -3.75 -18.71
N ALA A 228 2.94 -2.84 -19.52
CA ALA A 228 3.19 -3.08 -20.95
C ALA A 228 3.97 -4.37 -21.21
N GLN A 229 5.01 -4.63 -20.40
CA GLN A 229 5.84 -5.83 -20.48
C GLN A 229 5.31 -6.99 -19.64
N THR A 230 4.04 -7.03 -19.22
CA THR A 230 3.54 -8.16 -18.42
C THR A 230 3.07 -9.30 -19.30
N THR A 231 3.45 -10.54 -18.95
CA THR A 231 2.95 -11.74 -19.61
C THR A 231 1.47 -11.89 -19.32
N ARG A 232 0.71 -12.07 -20.39
CA ARG A 232 -0.74 -12.08 -20.38
C ARG A 232 -1.23 -13.24 -21.24
N LEU A 233 -2.26 -13.93 -20.75
CA LEU A 233 -3.05 -14.88 -21.50
C LEU A 233 -4.48 -14.36 -21.60
N ASP A 234 -5.09 -14.56 -22.76
CA ASP A 234 -6.53 -14.50 -22.86
C ASP A 234 -7.10 -15.82 -22.31
N PRO A 235 -7.92 -15.80 -21.25
CA PRO A 235 -8.50 -17.01 -20.68
C PRO A 235 -9.43 -17.74 -21.67
N HIS A 236 -10.00 -17.01 -22.65
CA HIS A 236 -10.96 -17.56 -23.61
C HIS A 236 -10.30 -18.24 -24.81
N ASP A 237 -8.98 -18.12 -24.96
CA ASP A 237 -8.22 -18.86 -25.98
C ASP A 237 -8.13 -20.37 -25.67
N ALA A 238 -8.35 -20.78 -24.41
CA ALA A 238 -8.35 -22.17 -23.97
C ALA A 238 -9.76 -22.77 -24.05
N ARG A 239 -9.89 -23.98 -24.60
CA ARG A 239 -11.18 -24.66 -24.78
C ARG A 239 -11.58 -25.54 -23.60
N SER A 240 -10.66 -25.80 -22.68
CA SER A 240 -10.89 -26.61 -21.48
C SER A 240 -9.97 -26.21 -20.34
N GLU A 241 -10.32 -26.61 -19.11
CA GLU A 241 -9.47 -26.47 -17.91
C GLU A 241 -8.09 -27.12 -18.12
N THR A 242 -8.05 -28.30 -18.73
CA THR A 242 -6.82 -29.01 -19.07
C THR A 242 -5.95 -28.21 -20.04
N GLU A 243 -6.56 -27.63 -21.09
CA GLU A 243 -5.82 -26.80 -22.05
C GLU A 243 -5.27 -25.53 -21.39
N LEU A 244 -6.04 -24.88 -20.52
CA LEU A 244 -5.58 -23.74 -19.75
C LEU A 244 -4.39 -24.11 -18.86
N CYS A 245 -4.46 -25.26 -18.18
CA CYS A 245 -3.37 -25.77 -17.36
C CYS A 245 -2.09 -25.99 -18.17
N VAL A 246 -2.19 -26.63 -19.35
CA VAL A 246 -1.03 -26.86 -20.25
C VAL A 246 -0.40 -25.55 -20.73
N ARG A 247 -1.23 -24.56 -21.07
CA ARG A 247 -0.75 -23.23 -21.50
C ARG A 247 -0.04 -22.50 -20.37
N LEU A 248 -0.60 -22.53 -19.16
CA LEU A 248 0.03 -21.95 -17.97
C LEU A 248 1.35 -22.65 -17.65
N ASP A 249 1.39 -23.98 -17.70
CA ASP A 249 2.60 -24.77 -17.45
C ASP A 249 3.72 -24.40 -18.43
N THR A 250 3.40 -24.35 -19.71
CA THR A 250 4.33 -23.91 -20.78
C THR A 250 4.96 -22.55 -20.46
N LEU A 251 4.16 -21.57 -20.02
CA LEU A 251 4.67 -20.24 -19.65
C LEU A 251 5.47 -20.26 -18.34
N LEU A 252 5.06 -21.02 -17.33
CA LEU A 252 5.77 -21.08 -16.04
C LEU A 252 7.14 -21.74 -16.16
N GLN A 253 7.32 -22.63 -17.14
CA GLN A 253 8.60 -23.27 -17.46
C GLN A 253 9.56 -22.32 -18.20
N ASP A 254 9.07 -21.28 -18.89
CA ASP A 254 9.91 -20.30 -19.56
C ASP A 254 10.67 -19.43 -18.54
N THR A 255 11.97 -19.70 -18.40
CA THR A 255 12.86 -19.00 -17.47
C THR A 255 13.13 -17.54 -17.86
N HIS A 256 12.98 -17.17 -19.15
CA HIS A 256 13.20 -15.80 -19.61
C HIS A 256 12.13 -14.84 -19.08
N LEU A 257 10.89 -15.31 -18.91
CA LEU A 257 9.80 -14.51 -18.35
C LEU A 257 10.10 -13.98 -16.94
N PHE A 258 10.91 -14.72 -16.17
CA PHE A 258 11.23 -14.40 -14.79
C PHE A 258 12.63 -13.81 -14.63
N SER A 259 13.62 -14.22 -15.44
CA SER A 259 15.01 -13.73 -15.33
C SER A 259 15.21 -12.34 -15.96
N ASP A 260 14.66 -12.09 -17.15
CA ASP A 260 14.89 -10.83 -17.89
C ASP A 260 14.07 -9.66 -17.33
N ARG A 261 13.05 -9.92 -16.50
CA ARG A 261 12.15 -8.90 -15.94
C ARG A 261 12.40 -8.56 -14.47
N LEU A 262 13.11 -9.39 -13.72
CA LEU A 262 13.52 -9.09 -12.33
C LEU A 262 14.68 -8.08 -12.26
N ILE A 263 15.53 -8.02 -13.30
CA ILE A 263 16.68 -7.11 -13.35
C ILE A 263 16.25 -5.66 -13.64
N LEU A 264 15.15 -5.46 -14.38
CA LEU A 264 14.65 -4.12 -14.74
C LEU A 264 13.93 -3.37 -13.60
N GLN A 265 13.57 -4.04 -12.50
CA GLN A 265 12.99 -3.37 -11.32
C GLN A 265 14.02 -2.99 -10.25
N SER A 266 15.30 -3.28 -10.49
CA SER A 266 16.42 -3.03 -9.55
C SER A 266 17.27 -1.82 -9.91
N LYS A 267 16.88 -0.99 -10.88
CA LYS A 267 17.55 0.27 -11.26
C LYS A 267 16.66 1.48 -11.01
#